data_AF-A0A968ADD8-F1
#
_entry.id   AF-A0A968ADD8-F1
#
_cell.length_a   1.000
_cell.length_b   1.000
_cell.length_c   1.000
_cell.angle_alpha   90.00
_cell.angle_beta   90.00
_cell.angle_gamma   90.00
#
_symmetry.space_group_name_H-M   'P 1'
#
loop_
_entity.id
_entity.type
_entity.pdbx_description
1 polymer ?
#
loop_
_entity_poly.entity_id
_entity_poly.type
_entity_poly.pdbx_seq_one_letter_code
_entity_poly.pdbx_strand_id
1 'polypeptide(L)'
;MKYIRIIITLFQETGKQYAADRGSMLAAALAYYTLFSLAPLLVISIALAEQFLSDTDVQLMLISEIRMVAGQQVSDFVRNLIEGFGETSTGLVASLVSIGVMIFGASNVFRQLKRALNTVWGVDIEEEQ
;
A
#
# COMPACT_ATOMS: atom_id res chain seq x y z
N MET A 1 24.82 -33.14 17.27
CA MET A 1 25.47 -31.83 17.03
C MET A 1 25.48 -31.38 15.56
N LYS A 2 25.55 -32.28 14.56
CA LYS A 2 25.59 -31.92 13.12
C LYS A 2 24.39 -31.08 12.65
N TYR A 3 23.17 -31.44 13.08
CA TYR A 3 21.94 -30.73 12.69
C TYR A 3 21.84 -29.28 13.24
N ILE A 4 22.32 -29.06 14.47
CA ILE A 4 22.34 -27.73 15.09
C ILE A 4 23.25 -26.78 14.29
N ARG A 5 24.42 -27.27 13.87
CA ARG A 5 25.32 -26.49 13.00
C ARG A 5 24.65 -26.13 11.67
N ILE A 6 23.96 -27.09 11.03
CA ILE A 6 23.27 -26.84 9.74
C ILE A 6 22.20 -25.76 9.89
N ILE A 7 21.35 -25.84 10.92
CA ILE A 7 20.29 -24.85 11.15
C ILE A 7 20.88 -23.45 11.38
N ILE A 8 21.95 -23.35 12.18
CA ILE A 8 22.63 -22.07 12.43
C ILE A 8 23.25 -21.53 11.14
N THR A 9 23.92 -22.38 10.35
CA THR A 9 24.51 -21.97 9.08
C THR A 9 23.46 -21.50 8.09
N LEU A 10 22.31 -22.18 7.98
CA LEU A 10 21.20 -21.75 7.13
C LEU A 10 20.67 -20.38 7.55
N PHE A 11 20.40 -20.17 8.85
CA PHE A 11 19.94 -18.87 9.35
C PHE A 11 20.93 -17.74 9.06
N GLN A 12 22.22 -18.01 9.24
CA GLN A 12 23.28 -17.04 8.95
C GLN A 12 23.34 -16.71 7.46
N GLU A 13 23.24 -17.72 6.60
CA GLU A 13 23.34 -17.53 5.15
C GLU A 13 22.10 -16.83 4.58
N THR A 14 20.90 -17.18 5.07
CA THR A 14 19.65 -16.48 4.76
C THR A 14 19.72 -15.02 5.19
N GLY A 15 20.22 -14.72 6.40
CA GLY A 15 20.37 -13.35 6.87
C GLY A 15 21.33 -12.52 6.01
N LYS A 16 22.46 -13.13 5.59
CA LYS A 16 23.42 -12.49 4.68
C LYS A 16 22.82 -12.23 3.30
N GLN A 17 22.14 -13.22 2.72
CA GLN A 17 21.48 -13.06 1.42
C GLN A 17 20.36 -12.02 1.48
N TYR A 18 19.49 -12.08 2.49
CA TYR A 18 18.45 -11.07 2.71
C TYR A 18 19.02 -9.64 2.81
N ALA A 19 20.15 -9.47 3.50
CA ALA A 19 20.82 -8.18 3.59
C ALA A 19 21.46 -7.77 2.26
N ALA A 20 22.11 -8.70 1.55
CA ALA A 20 22.70 -8.46 0.24
C ALA A 20 21.66 -8.03 -0.80
N ASP A 21 20.48 -8.66 -0.76
CA ASP A 21 19.33 -8.36 -1.62
C ASP A 21 18.56 -7.10 -1.19
N ARG A 22 19.06 -6.37 -0.19
CA ARG A 22 18.42 -5.18 0.41
C ARG A 22 17.00 -5.45 0.91
N GLY A 23 16.69 -6.66 1.37
CA GLY A 23 15.34 -7.11 1.72
C GLY A 23 14.56 -6.15 2.62
N SER A 24 15.23 -5.49 3.58
CA SER A 24 14.60 -4.47 4.44
C SER A 24 14.12 -3.24 3.66
N MET A 25 14.89 -2.78 2.68
CA MET A 25 14.53 -1.66 1.81
C MET A 25 13.29 -1.99 0.97
N LEU A 26 13.17 -3.24 0.52
CA LEU A 26 12.03 -3.69 -0.27
C LEU A 26 10.78 -3.87 0.58
N ALA A 27 10.92 -4.43 1.77
CA ALA A 27 9.85 -4.49 2.74
C ALA A 27 9.35 -3.08 3.10
N ALA A 28 10.27 -2.14 3.30
CA ALA A 28 9.94 -0.74 3.56
C ALA A 28 9.25 -0.08 2.35
N ALA A 29 9.75 -0.31 1.13
CA ALA A 29 9.13 0.21 -0.09
C ALA A 29 7.70 -0.33 -0.26
N LEU A 30 7.49 -1.63 -0.07
CA LEU A 30 6.17 -2.25 -0.13
C LEU A 30 5.24 -1.64 0.92
N ALA A 31 5.67 -1.54 2.18
CA ALA A 31 4.87 -0.93 3.24
C ALA A 31 4.51 0.54 2.93
N TYR A 32 5.47 1.33 2.43
CA TYR A 32 5.24 2.72 2.04
C TYR A 32 4.23 2.83 0.90
N TYR A 33 4.36 2.01 -0.14
CA TYR A 33 3.42 2.01 -1.25
C TYR A 33 2.02 1.54 -0.85
N THR A 34 1.91 0.51 0.00
CA THR A 34 0.62 0.08 0.55
C THR A 34 -0.03 1.20 1.36
N LEU A 35 0.73 1.86 2.24
CA LEU A 35 0.20 2.94 3.07
C LEU A 35 -0.25 4.14 2.23
N PHE A 36 0.52 4.52 1.22
CA PHE A 36 0.21 5.67 0.36
C PHE A 36 -0.97 5.41 -0.59
N SER A 37 -1.18 4.16 -1.01
CA SER A 37 -2.32 3.76 -1.84
C SER A 37 -3.61 3.49 -1.05
N LEU A 38 -3.51 3.29 0.27
CA LEU A 38 -4.63 2.94 1.13
C LEU A 38 -5.73 4.01 1.11
N ALA A 39 -5.37 5.29 1.27
CA ALA A 39 -6.35 6.37 1.34
C ALA A 39 -7.20 6.51 0.05
N PRO A 40 -6.61 6.65 -1.16
CA PRO A 40 -7.42 6.73 -2.38
C PRO A 40 -8.23 5.45 -2.66
N LEU A 41 -7.70 4.27 -2.32
CA LEU A 41 -8.44 3.01 -2.41
C LEU A 41 -9.69 3.04 -1.52
N LEU A 42 -9.56 3.47 -0.27
CA LEU A 42 -10.66 3.55 0.69
C LEU A 42 -11.73 4.55 0.24
N VAL A 43 -11.33 5.75 -0.23
CA VAL A 43 -12.25 6.77 -0.74
C VAL A 43 -13.10 6.20 -1.89
N ILE A 44 -12.46 5.56 -2.87
CA ILE A 44 -13.18 4.96 -4.01
C ILE A 44 -14.09 3.82 -3.54
N SER A 45 -13.60 2.97 -2.63
CA SER A 45 -14.37 1.83 -2.11
C SER A 45 -15.62 2.29 -1.35
N ILE A 46 -15.49 3.34 -0.52
CA ILE A 46 -16.60 3.95 0.22
C ILE A 46 -17.60 4.57 -0.77
N ALA A 47 -17.13 5.39 -1.73
CA ALA A 47 -18.00 6.02 -2.72
C ALA A 47 -18.79 4.99 -3.55
N LEU A 48 -18.14 3.89 -3.95
CA LEU A 48 -18.80 2.79 -4.64
C LEU A 48 -19.81 2.08 -3.73
N ALA A 49 -19.45 1.81 -2.47
CA ALA A 49 -20.34 1.14 -1.52
C ALA A 49 -21.58 1.98 -1.20
N GLU A 50 -21.44 3.29 -0.97
CA GLU A 50 -22.56 4.21 -0.73
C GLU A 50 -23.53 4.28 -1.91
N GLN A 51 -23.02 4.12 -3.15
CA GLN A 51 -23.84 4.06 -4.34
C GLN A 51 -24.77 2.84 -4.38
N PHE A 52 -24.36 1.71 -3.76
CA PHE A 52 -25.15 0.47 -3.71
C PHE A 52 -25.92 0.28 -2.39
N LEU A 53 -25.37 0.77 -1.28
CA LEU A 53 -25.96 0.71 0.06
C LEU A 53 -26.58 2.08 0.39
N SER A 54 -27.73 2.37 -0.21
CA SER A 54 -28.51 3.58 0.10
C SER A 54 -28.88 3.60 1.60
N ASP A 55 -28.83 4.78 2.24
CA ASP A 55 -29.08 5.03 3.67
C ASP A 55 -28.04 4.53 4.69
N THR A 56 -26.84 4.09 4.26
CA THR A 56 -25.76 3.71 5.19
C THR A 56 -24.56 4.63 5.06
N ASP A 57 -24.12 5.20 6.20
CA ASP A 57 -22.80 5.86 6.28
C ASP A 57 -21.72 4.77 6.34
N VAL A 58 -21.22 4.39 5.15
CA VAL A 58 -20.24 3.32 4.98
C VAL A 58 -18.92 3.69 5.66
N GLN A 59 -18.56 4.97 5.65
CA GLN A 59 -17.36 5.45 6.33
C GLN A 59 -17.46 5.19 7.84
N LEU A 60 -18.57 5.56 8.48
CA LEU A 60 -18.76 5.36 9.92
C LEU A 60 -18.78 3.87 10.29
N MET A 61 -19.42 3.03 9.47
CA MET A 61 -19.41 1.58 9.65
C MET A 61 -17.99 1.02 9.59
N LEU A 62 -17.21 1.35 8.54
CA LEU A 62 -15.83 0.89 8.39
C LEU A 62 -14.94 1.30 9.58
N ILE A 63 -15.02 2.56 10.01
CA ILE A 63 -14.21 3.06 11.13
C ILE A 63 -14.57 2.35 12.43
N SER A 64 -15.85 2.05 12.66
CA SER A 64 -16.28 1.29 13.84
C SER A 64 -15.74 -0.14 13.84
N GLU A 65 -15.73 -0.81 12.69
CA GLU A 65 -15.18 -2.17 12.56
C GLU A 65 -13.67 -2.19 12.81
N ILE A 66 -12.93 -1.24 12.20
CA ILE A 66 -11.49 -1.10 12.42
C ILE A 66 -11.20 -0.85 13.90
N ARG A 67 -12.01 -0.02 14.57
CA ARG A 67 -11.86 0.23 16.00
C ARG A 67 -12.02 -1.02 16.85
N MET A 68 -12.97 -1.90 16.50
CA MET A 68 -13.20 -3.15 17.23
C MET A 68 -12.03 -4.14 17.09
N VAL A 69 -11.44 -4.23 15.89
CA VAL A 69 -10.39 -5.22 15.59
C VAL A 69 -8.98 -4.70 15.93
N ALA A 70 -8.69 -3.45 15.61
CA ALA A 70 -7.35 -2.86 15.67
C ALA A 70 -7.19 -1.75 16.71
N GLY A 71 -8.29 -1.37 17.38
CA GLY A 71 -8.29 -0.35 18.43
C GLY A 71 -8.37 1.08 17.92
N GLN A 72 -8.51 2.01 18.87
CA GLN A 72 -8.76 3.43 18.62
C GLN A 72 -7.68 4.10 17.77
N GLN A 73 -6.40 3.81 18.06
CA GLN A 73 -5.29 4.51 17.42
C GLN A 73 -5.24 4.26 15.91
N VAL A 74 -5.55 3.02 15.49
CA VAL A 74 -5.60 2.65 14.07
C VAL A 74 -6.85 3.22 13.41
N SER A 75 -8.00 3.18 14.09
CA SER A 75 -9.23 3.77 13.55
C SER A 75 -9.11 5.27 13.32
N ASP A 76 -8.46 6.00 14.23
CA ASP A 76 -8.26 7.45 14.11
C ASP A 76 -7.30 7.79 12.98
N PHE A 77 -6.24 6.99 12.80
CA PHE A 77 -5.33 7.14 11.67
C PHE A 77 -6.08 6.98 10.32
N VAL A 78 -6.88 5.92 10.17
CA VAL A 78 -7.66 5.68 8.94
C VAL A 78 -8.72 6.77 8.72
N ARG A 79 -9.39 7.22 9.78
CA ARG A 79 -10.35 8.34 9.72
C ARG A 79 -9.68 9.60 9.16
N ASN A 80 -8.56 10.01 9.74
CA ASN A 80 -7.82 11.19 9.31
C ASN A 80 -7.32 11.05 7.86
N LEU A 81 -6.90 9.85 7.47
CA LEU A 81 -6.53 9.57 6.08
C LEU A 81 -7.68 9.78 5.11
N ILE A 82 -8.91 9.40 5.46
CA ILE A 82 -10.09 9.58 4.59
C ILE A 82 -10.52 11.04 4.57
N GLU A 83 -10.62 11.68 5.75
CA GLU A 83 -11.06 13.08 5.89
C GLU A 83 -10.13 14.06 5.16
N GLY A 84 -8.82 13.78 5.12
CA GLY A 84 -7.84 14.59 4.38
C GLY A 84 -8.05 14.64 2.86
N PHE A 85 -8.86 13.75 2.29
CA PHE A 85 -9.22 13.76 0.86
C PHE A 85 -10.57 14.44 0.58
N GLY A 86 -11.39 14.68 1.61
CA GLY A 86 -12.78 15.11 1.51
C GLY A 86 -13.04 16.56 1.09
N GLU A 87 -12.01 17.42 0.98
CA GLU A 87 -12.17 18.86 0.74
C GLU A 87 -11.72 19.34 -0.66
N THR A 88 -11.56 18.44 -1.64
CA THR A 88 -11.12 18.89 -2.98
C THR A 88 -12.32 19.33 -3.83
N SER A 89 -12.30 20.62 -4.20
CA SER A 89 -13.30 21.37 -4.97
C SER A 89 -13.98 20.57 -6.09
N THR A 90 -15.31 20.50 -6.00
CA THR A 90 -16.24 19.80 -6.90
C THR A 90 -16.41 20.47 -8.28
N GLY A 91 -15.33 20.54 -9.07
CA GLY A 91 -15.39 20.94 -10.47
C GLY A 91 -15.07 19.76 -11.39
N LEU A 92 -15.86 19.55 -12.45
CA LEU A 92 -15.66 18.45 -13.43
C LEU A 92 -14.21 18.39 -13.97
N VAL A 93 -13.60 19.56 -14.20
CA VAL A 93 -12.21 19.69 -14.64
C VAL A 93 -11.22 19.27 -13.54
N ALA A 94 -11.46 19.69 -12.29
CA ALA A 94 -10.62 19.31 -11.15
C ALA A 94 -10.70 17.79 -10.89
N SER A 95 -11.89 17.19 -10.99
CA SER A 95 -12.06 15.74 -10.87
C SER A 95 -11.30 14.97 -11.96
N LEU A 96 -11.40 15.40 -13.22
CA LEU A 96 -10.68 14.75 -14.33
C LEU A 96 -9.16 14.86 -14.19
N VAL A 97 -8.66 16.04 -13.79
CA VAL A 97 -7.23 16.24 -13.53
C VAL A 97 -6.76 15.38 -12.36
N SER A 98 -7.51 15.34 -11.25
CA SER A 98 -7.20 14.51 -10.09
C SER A 98 -7.16 13.03 -10.43
N ILE A 99 -8.12 12.52 -11.21
CA ILE A 99 -8.12 11.14 -11.70
C ILE A 99 -6.88 10.88 -12.57
N GLY A 100 -6.54 11.79 -13.48
CA GLY A 100 -5.35 11.67 -14.34
C GLY A 100 -4.05 11.62 -13.54
N VAL A 101 -3.89 12.53 -12.58
CA VAL A 101 -2.72 12.56 -11.68
C VAL A 101 -2.67 11.31 -10.79
N MET A 102 -3.82 10.83 -10.30
CA MET A 102 -3.90 9.62 -9.49
C MET A 102 -3.47 8.38 -10.28
N ILE A 103 -3.98 8.19 -11.51
CA ILE A 103 -3.60 7.06 -12.37
C ILE A 103 -2.11 7.13 -12.69
N PHE A 104 -1.57 8.31 -12.98
CA PHE A 104 -0.15 8.51 -13.25
C PHE A 104 0.72 8.19 -12.03
N GLY A 105 0.33 8.68 -10.85
CA GLY A 105 1.00 8.40 -9.58
C GLY A 105 1.00 6.90 -9.24
N ALA A 106 -0.17 6.27 -9.29
CA ALA A 106 -0.34 4.83 -9.03
C ALA A 106 0.47 3.96 -10.01
N SER A 107 0.51 4.32 -11.29
CA SER A 107 1.29 3.60 -12.30
C SER A 107 2.80 3.71 -12.09
N ASN A 108 3.29 4.87 -11.63
CA ASN A 108 4.69 5.05 -11.26
C ASN A 108 5.07 4.23 -10.01
N VAL A 109 4.20 4.20 -9.01
CA VAL A 109 4.35 3.38 -7.81
C VAL A 109 4.50 1.90 -8.18
N PHE A 110 3.59 1.37 -9.00
CA PHE A 110 3.64 -0.02 -9.44
C PHE A 110 4.90 -0.34 -10.25
N ARG A 111 5.36 0.59 -11.10
CA ARG A 111 6.63 0.43 -11.83
C ARG A 111 7.82 0.33 -10.88
N GLN A 112 7.88 1.18 -9.87
CA GLN A 112 8.97 1.12 -8.90
C GLN A 112 8.91 -0.13 -8.03
N LEU A 113 7.72 -0.60 -7.67
CA LEU A 113 7.58 -1.88 -6.99
C LEU A 113 8.11 -3.03 -7.87
N LYS A 114 7.72 -3.10 -9.15
CA LYS A 114 8.23 -4.12 -10.08
C LYS A 114 9.75 -4.04 -10.21
N ARG A 115 10.33 -2.85 -10.43
CA ARG A 115 11.79 -2.69 -10.51
C ARG A 115 12.49 -3.16 -9.26
N ALA A 116 11.95 -2.84 -8.08
CA ALA A 116 12.50 -3.28 -6.81
C ALA A 116 12.45 -4.82 -6.71
N LEU A 117 11.32 -5.44 -7.03
CA LEU A 117 11.17 -6.90 -7.05
C LEU A 117 12.11 -7.58 -8.06
N ASN A 118 12.22 -7.05 -9.27
CA ASN A 118 13.13 -7.60 -10.29
C ASN A 118 14.59 -7.52 -9.86
N THR A 119 14.95 -6.46 -9.12
CA THR A 119 16.29 -6.32 -8.53
C THR A 119 16.57 -7.42 -7.50
N VAL A 120 15.59 -7.80 -6.67
CA VAL A 120 15.72 -8.91 -5.70
C VAL A 120 15.91 -10.23 -6.39
N TRP A 121 15.11 -10.48 -7.43
CA TRP A 121 15.10 -11.76 -8.12
C TRP A 121 16.15 -11.87 -9.23
N GLY A 122 17.01 -10.85 -9.40
CA GLY A 122 18.05 -10.83 -10.44
C GLY A 122 17.48 -10.92 -11.86
N VAL A 123 16.26 -10.42 -12.07
CA VAL A 123 15.60 -10.43 -13.37
C VAL A 123 16.03 -9.16 -14.11
N ASP A 124 16.96 -9.30 -15.06
CA ASP A 124 17.28 -8.24 -16.02
C ASP A 124 16.11 -8.10 -16.99
N ILE A 125 15.47 -6.94 -16.97
CA ILE A 125 14.48 -6.57 -17.99
C ILE A 125 15.13 -5.47 -18.81
N GLU A 126 15.63 -5.80 -19.99
CA GLU A 126 15.94 -4.80 -21.01
C GLU A 126 14.69 -3.95 -21.22
N GLU A 127 14.79 -2.64 -20.93
CA GLU A 127 13.69 -1.71 -21.12
C GLU A 127 13.36 -1.61 -22.62
N GLU A 128 12.16 -2.05 -23.02
CA GLU A 128 11.56 -1.60 -24.29
C GLU A 128 11.37 -0.08 -24.19
N GLN A 129 12.10 0.61 -25.08
CA GLN A 129 12.15 2.08 -25.22
C GLN A 129 10.81 2.68 -25.61
#